data_AF-A0AAW7WJB4-F1
#
_entry.id   AF-A0AAW7WJB4-F1
#
_cell.length_a   1.000
_cell.length_b   1.000
_cell.length_c   1.000
_cell.angle_alpha   90.00
_cell.angle_beta   90.00
_cell.angle_gamma   90.00
#
_symmetry.space_group_name_H-M   'P 1'
#
loop_
_entity.id
_entity.type
_entity.pdbx_description
1 polymer ?
#
loop_
_entity_poly.entity_id
_entity_poly.type
_entity_poly.pdbx_seq_one_letter_code
_entity_poly.pdbx_strand_id
1 'polypeptide(L)'
;MKKNVLAADNQQSVEVVNGGNSQVVTRKASKKKEPFHAVREKAANLYRKQLNQGVDTMRKAIEYALNQASIEYNQNRFLADYGKLVERLLDSKSFEKDCKKFNLEPFHAATHIVFDGVKQLNTVLENGLETVYGSRLTELKEAVYSKEELDAALGYTIAA
;
A
#
# COMPACT_ATOMS: atom_id res chain seq x y z
N MET A 1 -31.07 24.94 22.84
CA MET A 1 -29.74 25.58 22.80
C MET A 1 -28.73 24.60 22.19
N LYS A 2 -28.27 24.84 20.96
CA LYS A 2 -27.30 24.00 20.25
C LYS A 2 -25.89 24.52 20.54
N LYS A 3 -25.00 23.69 21.09
CA LYS A 3 -23.58 24.03 21.29
C LYS A 3 -22.80 23.62 20.05
N ASN A 4 -22.35 24.61 19.28
CA ASN A 4 -21.32 24.48 18.26
C ASN A 4 -19.97 24.28 18.95
N VAL A 5 -19.26 23.21 18.62
CA VAL A 5 -17.84 23.04 18.98
C VAL A 5 -17.02 23.51 17.79
N LEU A 6 -16.21 24.55 18.02
CA LEU A 6 -15.31 25.15 17.05
C LEU A 6 -14.22 24.14 16.64
N ALA A 7 -14.07 23.91 15.34
CA ALA A 7 -12.87 23.33 14.77
C ALA A 7 -11.78 24.40 14.71
N ALA A 8 -10.65 24.14 15.36
CA ALA A 8 -9.48 25.00 15.29
C ALA A 8 -8.79 24.82 13.92
N ASP A 9 -8.88 25.84 13.08
CA ASP A 9 -8.14 25.96 11.81
C ASP A 9 -6.66 26.23 12.12
N ASN A 10 -5.79 25.27 11.82
CA ASN A 10 -4.35 25.45 11.90
C ASN A 10 -3.82 25.71 10.47
N GLN A 11 -3.91 26.97 10.03
CA GLN A 11 -3.34 27.43 8.77
C GLN A 11 -1.93 27.96 9.00
N GLN A 12 -0.93 27.34 8.39
CA GLN A 12 0.43 27.85 8.36
C GLN A 12 0.69 28.47 6.98
N SER A 13 0.78 29.80 6.95
CA SER A 13 1.13 30.59 5.76
C SER A 13 2.66 30.67 5.64
N VAL A 14 3.20 30.25 4.49
CA VAL A 14 4.60 30.48 4.14
C VAL A 14 4.62 31.46 2.97
N GLU A 15 5.16 32.65 3.18
CA GLU A 15 5.42 33.64 2.12
C GLU A 15 6.66 33.22 1.34
N VAL A 16 6.49 33.00 0.03
CA VAL A 16 7.62 32.86 -0.90
C VAL A 16 7.59 34.10 -1.79
N VAL A 17 8.50 35.04 -1.53
CA VAL A 17 8.61 36.27 -2.32
C VAL A 17 9.51 35.99 -3.52
N ASN A 18 8.93 35.91 -4.71
CA ASN A 18 9.68 36.14 -5.94
C ASN A 18 8.86 37.07 -6.84
N GLY A 19 9.48 38.20 -7.21
CA GLY A 19 8.83 39.35 -7.81
C GLY A 19 8.08 39.02 -9.11
N GLY A 20 6.84 39.50 -9.18
CA GLY A 20 5.98 39.46 -10.35
C GLY A 20 4.84 38.44 -10.23
N ASN A 21 3.67 38.91 -9.78
CA ASN A 21 2.40 38.19 -9.58
C ASN A 21 2.31 37.28 -8.35
N SER A 22 2.01 37.88 -7.20
CA SER A 22 1.55 37.19 -5.98
C SER A 22 0.18 36.54 -6.22
N GLN A 23 0.16 35.28 -6.68
CA GLN A 23 -0.99 34.40 -6.45
C GLN A 23 -0.79 33.68 -5.12
N VAL A 24 -1.62 34.02 -4.13
CA VAL A 24 -1.72 33.27 -2.87
C VAL A 24 -2.34 31.91 -3.19
N VAL A 25 -1.51 30.92 -3.53
CA VAL A 25 -1.95 29.52 -3.66
C VAL A 25 -2.17 29.00 -2.24
N THR A 26 -3.41 29.07 -1.75
CA THR A 26 -3.85 28.34 -0.57
C THR A 26 -3.82 26.85 -0.88
N ARG A 27 -2.66 26.21 -0.65
CA ARG A 27 -2.58 24.75 -0.63
C ARG A 27 -3.40 24.29 0.57
N LYS A 28 -4.56 23.68 0.31
CA LYS A 28 -5.30 22.94 1.35
C LYS A 28 -4.29 22.00 2.02
N ALA A 29 -4.16 22.10 3.34
CA ALA A 29 -3.35 21.16 4.10
C ALA A 29 -3.82 19.75 3.72
N SER A 30 -2.96 19.01 3.01
CA SER A 30 -3.31 17.67 2.56
C SER A 30 -3.64 16.86 3.81
N LYS A 31 -4.82 16.22 3.84
CA LYS A 31 -5.18 15.32 4.95
C LYS A 31 -3.99 14.39 5.16
N LYS A 32 -3.50 14.29 6.41
CA LYS A 32 -2.40 13.39 6.74
C LYS A 32 -2.78 12.01 6.22
N LYS A 33 -1.99 11.50 5.28
CA LYS A 33 -2.20 10.20 4.66
C LYS A 33 -2.03 9.14 5.74
N GLU A 34 -2.91 8.13 5.76
CA GLU A 34 -2.76 7.00 6.68
C GLU A 34 -1.34 6.40 6.59
N PRO A 35 -0.70 6.09 7.73
CA PRO A 35 0.70 5.67 7.76
C PRO A 35 1.03 4.51 6.82
N PHE A 36 0.16 3.49 6.76
CA PHE A 36 0.29 2.36 5.83
C PHE A 36 0.44 2.82 4.38
N HIS A 37 -0.47 3.69 3.93
CA HIS A 37 -0.48 4.15 2.54
C HIS A 37 0.69 5.07 2.20
N ALA A 38 1.21 5.81 3.18
CA ALA A 38 2.40 6.64 3.04
C ALA A 38 3.66 5.77 2.86
N VAL A 39 3.86 4.81 3.77
CA VAL A 39 4.99 3.86 3.72
C VAL A 39 4.97 3.06 2.43
N ARG A 40 3.85 2.38 2.12
CA ARG A 40 3.76 1.52 0.95
C ARG A 40 3.92 2.31 -0.36
N GLU A 41 3.37 3.54 -0.45
CA GLU A 41 3.56 4.36 -1.67
C GLU A 41 5.03 4.75 -1.86
N LYS A 42 5.70 5.15 -0.78
CA LYS A 42 7.13 5.44 -0.82
C LYS A 42 7.94 4.21 -1.26
N ALA A 43 7.63 3.04 -0.68
CA ALA A 43 8.25 1.77 -1.05
C ALA A 43 8.04 1.42 -2.54
N ALA A 44 6.80 1.48 -3.03
CA ALA A 44 6.49 1.21 -4.44
C ALA A 44 7.22 2.19 -5.40
N ASN A 45 7.31 3.46 -5.03
CA ASN A 45 8.04 4.46 -5.82
C ASN A 45 9.56 4.24 -5.82
N LEU A 46 10.13 3.75 -4.71
CA LEU A 46 11.55 3.38 -4.63
C LEU A 46 11.83 2.14 -5.48
N TYR A 47 10.99 1.11 -5.35
CA TYR A 47 11.07 -0.14 -6.09
C TYR A 47 11.02 0.06 -7.61
N ARG A 48 10.10 0.90 -8.11
CA ARG A 48 9.98 1.22 -9.54
C ARG A 48 11.23 1.84 -10.16
N LYS A 49 12.12 2.41 -9.34
CA LYS A 49 13.38 3.04 -9.79
C LYS A 49 14.58 2.07 -9.73
N GLN A 50 14.40 0.85 -9.23
CA GLN A 50 15.47 -0.13 -9.10
C GLN A 50 15.65 -0.92 -10.39
N LEU A 51 16.90 -1.27 -10.71
CA LEU A 51 17.23 -2.13 -11.86
C LEU A 51 16.83 -3.59 -11.62
N ASN A 52 16.92 -4.06 -10.36
CA ASN A 52 16.47 -5.39 -9.96
C ASN A 52 15.11 -5.29 -9.28
N GLN A 53 14.08 -5.90 -9.87
CA GLN A 53 12.69 -5.84 -9.46
C GLN A 53 12.20 -7.16 -8.86
N GLY A 54 13.00 -7.75 -7.94
CA GLY A 54 12.62 -8.93 -7.18
C GLY A 54 11.97 -8.62 -5.82
N VAL A 55 11.49 -9.66 -5.13
CA VAL A 55 10.85 -9.54 -3.80
C VAL A 55 11.80 -8.97 -2.75
N ASP A 56 13.10 -9.29 -2.82
CA ASP A 56 14.12 -8.72 -1.94
C ASP A 56 14.18 -7.20 -2.05
N THR A 57 14.04 -6.67 -3.26
CA THR A 57 14.00 -5.23 -3.51
C THR A 57 12.73 -4.62 -2.94
N MET A 58 11.58 -5.29 -3.07
CA MET A 58 10.32 -4.84 -2.47
C MET A 58 10.45 -4.73 -0.94
N ARG A 59 10.98 -5.78 -0.29
CA ARG A 59 11.19 -5.81 1.17
C ARG A 59 12.11 -4.69 1.64
N LYS A 60 13.26 -4.52 0.99
CA LYS A 60 14.20 -3.42 1.29
C LYS A 60 13.58 -2.04 1.09
N ALA A 61 12.75 -1.87 0.06
CA ALA A 61 12.06 -0.61 -0.18
C ALA A 61 11.02 -0.30 0.92
N ILE A 62 10.32 -1.32 1.43
CA ILE A 62 9.40 -1.18 2.57
C ILE A 62 10.16 -0.85 3.85
N GLU A 63 11.22 -1.60 4.15
CA GLU A 63 12.06 -1.36 5.33
C GLU A 63 12.61 0.07 5.34
N TYR A 64 13.17 0.52 4.21
CA TYR A 64 13.65 1.89 4.06
C TYR A 64 12.51 2.91 4.24
N ALA A 65 11.32 2.65 3.71
CA ALA A 65 10.18 3.55 3.87
C ALA A 65 9.68 3.61 5.32
N LEU A 66 9.70 2.49 6.04
CA LEU A 66 9.33 2.40 7.46
C LEU A 66 10.32 3.09 8.38
N ASN A 67 11.61 2.96 8.13
CA ASN A 67 12.66 3.66 8.89
C ASN A 67 12.55 5.19 8.77
N GLN A 68 11.79 5.68 7.79
CA GLN A 68 11.52 7.10 7.54
C GLN A 68 10.12 7.53 7.99
N ALA A 69 9.31 6.60 8.50
CA ALA A 69 7.98 6.87 9.02
C ALA A 69 8.04 7.33 10.49
N SER A 70 6.89 7.70 11.06
CA SER A 70 6.78 8.01 12.49
C SER A 70 7.19 6.80 13.34
N ILE A 71 7.85 7.06 14.47
CA ILE A 71 8.28 6.04 15.45
C ILE A 71 7.09 5.16 15.92
N GLU A 72 5.89 5.72 15.95
CA GLU A 72 4.66 5.02 16.37
C GLU A 72 4.14 3.99 15.36
N TYR A 73 4.65 4.00 14.12
CA TYR A 73 4.23 3.09 13.05
C TYR A 73 5.37 2.15 12.66
N ASN A 74 5.46 1.04 13.40
CA ASN A 74 6.54 0.05 13.28
C ASN A 74 6.21 -1.07 12.27
N GLN A 75 7.21 -1.92 12.04
CA GLN A 75 7.12 -3.09 11.14
C GLN A 75 5.90 -3.97 11.44
N ASN A 76 5.65 -4.29 12.71
CA ASN A 76 4.56 -5.20 13.09
C ASN A 76 3.19 -4.62 12.69
N ARG A 77 2.98 -3.33 12.97
CA ARG A 77 1.74 -2.65 12.58
C ARG A 77 1.58 -2.58 11.05
N PHE A 78 2.68 -2.35 10.33
CA PHE A 78 2.66 -2.40 8.87
C PHE A 78 2.29 -3.78 8.33
N LEU A 79 2.91 -4.84 8.84
CA LEU A 79 2.62 -6.21 8.42
C LEU A 79 1.19 -6.62 8.74
N ALA A 80 0.62 -6.19 9.87
CA ALA A 80 -0.77 -6.43 10.20
C ALA A 80 -1.73 -5.74 9.20
N ASP A 81 -1.49 -4.48 8.85
CA ASP A 81 -2.32 -3.76 7.88
C ASP A 81 -2.13 -4.29 6.46
N TYR A 82 -0.92 -4.75 6.12
CA TYR A 82 -0.63 -5.45 4.87
C TYR A 82 -1.37 -6.79 4.80
N GLY A 83 -1.30 -7.60 5.87
CA GLY A 83 -1.93 -8.90 5.98
C GLY A 83 -3.45 -8.85 5.82
N LYS A 84 -4.13 -7.86 6.40
CA LYS A 84 -5.58 -7.66 6.22
C LYS A 84 -5.97 -7.45 4.74
N LEU A 85 -5.12 -6.79 3.97
CA LEU A 85 -5.37 -6.59 2.54
C LEU A 85 -5.08 -7.85 1.72
N VAL A 86 -4.08 -8.64 2.15
CA VAL A 86 -3.81 -9.97 1.57
C VAL A 86 -5.00 -10.89 1.79
N GLU A 87 -5.48 -11.00 3.03
CA GLU A 87 -6.66 -11.80 3.40
C GLU A 87 -7.89 -11.40 2.56
N ARG A 88 -8.14 -10.09 2.40
CA ARG A 88 -9.25 -9.60 1.57
C ARG A 88 -9.20 -10.08 0.12
N LEU A 89 -8.00 -10.24 -0.47
CA LEU A 89 -7.88 -10.80 -1.81
C LEU A 89 -8.18 -12.31 -1.81
N LEU A 90 -7.67 -13.02 -0.81
CA LEU A 90 -7.85 -14.47 -0.67
C LEU A 90 -9.31 -14.87 -0.41
N ASP A 91 -10.07 -14.02 0.29
CA ASP A 91 -11.51 -14.20 0.48
C ASP A 91 -12.31 -14.13 -0.84
N SER A 92 -11.71 -13.62 -1.92
CA SER A 92 -12.38 -13.47 -3.21
C SER A 92 -12.27 -14.73 -4.06
N LYS A 93 -13.41 -15.42 -4.24
CA LYS A 93 -13.51 -16.59 -5.12
C LYS A 93 -13.18 -16.29 -6.59
N SER A 94 -13.45 -15.07 -7.07
CA SER A 94 -13.09 -14.68 -8.44
C SER A 94 -11.57 -14.57 -8.59
N PHE A 95 -10.90 -13.96 -7.60
CA PHE A 95 -9.45 -13.89 -7.56
C PHE A 95 -8.81 -15.28 -7.48
N GLU A 96 -9.31 -16.15 -6.60
CA GLU A 96 -8.82 -17.52 -6.48
C GLU A 96 -8.96 -18.30 -7.80
N LYS A 97 -10.10 -18.13 -8.50
CA LYS A 97 -10.34 -18.74 -9.81
C LYS A 97 -9.36 -18.21 -10.87
N ASP A 98 -9.07 -16.92 -10.87
CA ASP A 98 -8.10 -16.32 -11.78
C ASP A 98 -6.69 -16.85 -11.51
N CYS A 99 -6.27 -16.93 -10.24
CA CYS A 99 -4.99 -17.52 -9.86
C CYS A 99 -4.87 -18.96 -10.38
N LYS A 100 -5.92 -19.79 -10.21
CA LYS A 100 -5.97 -21.15 -10.76
C LYS A 100 -5.86 -21.18 -12.29
N LYS A 101 -6.55 -20.27 -12.99
CA LYS A 101 -6.49 -20.14 -14.46
C LYS A 101 -5.06 -19.87 -14.95
N PHE A 102 -4.29 -19.07 -14.21
CA PHE A 102 -2.92 -18.69 -14.58
C PHE A 102 -1.83 -19.50 -13.89
N ASN A 103 -2.19 -20.58 -13.17
CA ASN A 103 -1.26 -21.40 -12.40
C ASN A 103 -0.39 -20.59 -11.44
N LEU A 104 -1.02 -19.62 -10.75
CA LEU A 104 -0.41 -18.79 -9.73
C LEU A 104 -0.84 -19.27 -8.35
N GLU A 105 0.07 -19.17 -7.39
CA GLU A 105 -0.26 -19.36 -5.99
C GLU A 105 -0.99 -18.09 -5.49
N PRO A 106 -2.24 -18.20 -4.97
CA PRO A 106 -3.04 -17.04 -4.58
C PRO A 106 -2.38 -16.12 -3.55
N PHE A 107 -1.71 -16.66 -2.54
CA PHE A 107 -1.05 -15.88 -1.50
C PHE A 107 0.12 -15.04 -2.06
N HIS A 108 0.95 -15.61 -2.93
CA HIS A 108 2.06 -14.96 -3.62
C HIS A 108 1.51 -13.79 -4.44
N ALA A 109 0.51 -14.04 -5.29
CA ALA A 109 -0.14 -13.01 -6.08
C ALA A 109 -0.74 -11.91 -5.21
N ALA A 110 -1.42 -12.27 -4.12
CA ALA A 110 -2.03 -11.30 -3.21
C ALA A 110 -0.99 -10.35 -2.57
N THR A 111 0.16 -10.87 -2.12
CA THR A 111 1.22 -10.01 -1.55
C THR A 111 1.72 -8.97 -2.58
N HIS A 112 2.01 -9.38 -3.81
CA HIS A 112 2.41 -8.45 -4.87
C HIS A 112 1.37 -7.37 -5.16
N ILE A 113 0.09 -7.76 -5.22
CA ILE A 113 -1.01 -6.81 -5.47
C ILE A 113 -1.15 -5.78 -4.34
N VAL A 114 -1.02 -6.22 -3.09
CA VAL A 114 -1.05 -5.31 -1.93
C VAL A 114 0.13 -4.35 -1.95
N PHE A 115 1.32 -4.82 -2.35
CA PHE A 115 2.49 -3.97 -2.54
C PHE A 115 2.25 -2.90 -3.62
N ASP A 116 1.70 -3.29 -4.77
CA ASP A 116 1.36 -2.36 -5.85
C ASP A 116 0.30 -1.32 -5.41
N GLY A 117 -0.64 -1.75 -4.56
CA GLY A 117 -1.46 -0.87 -3.73
C GLY A 117 -2.96 -1.13 -3.75
N VAL A 118 -3.69 -0.46 -2.85
CA VAL A 118 -5.16 -0.63 -2.70
C VAL A 118 -5.94 -0.34 -3.99
N LYS A 119 -5.49 0.61 -4.82
CA LYS A 119 -6.13 0.87 -6.11
C LYS A 119 -6.02 -0.37 -7.01
N GLN A 120 -4.82 -0.92 -7.15
CA GLN A 120 -4.55 -2.13 -7.92
C GLN A 120 -5.33 -3.33 -7.36
N LEU A 121 -5.35 -3.50 -6.03
CA LEU A 121 -6.19 -4.50 -5.35
C LEU A 121 -7.66 -4.40 -5.76
N ASN A 122 -8.26 -3.21 -5.65
CA ASN A 122 -9.66 -3.02 -6.02
C ASN A 122 -9.89 -3.29 -7.51
N THR A 123 -8.98 -2.83 -8.39
CA THR A 123 -9.08 -3.10 -9.83
C THR A 123 -8.99 -4.59 -10.15
N VAL A 124 -8.18 -5.37 -9.43
CA VAL A 124 -8.14 -6.83 -9.58
C VAL A 124 -9.46 -7.47 -9.14
N LEU A 125 -10.02 -7.03 -8.01
CA LEU A 125 -11.31 -7.54 -7.53
C LEU A 125 -12.47 -7.21 -8.49
N GLU A 126 -12.42 -6.05 -9.15
CA GLU A 126 -13.46 -5.57 -10.07
C GLU A 126 -13.33 -6.15 -11.49
N ASN A 127 -12.11 -6.13 -12.05
CA ASN A 127 -11.86 -6.39 -13.47
C ASN A 127 -11.11 -7.71 -13.73
N GLY A 128 -10.67 -8.41 -12.68
CA GLY A 128 -9.92 -9.65 -12.79
C GLY A 128 -8.42 -9.45 -12.92
N LEU A 129 -7.68 -10.53 -12.67
CA LEU A 129 -6.23 -10.52 -12.56
C LEU A 129 -5.54 -10.31 -13.92
N GLU A 130 -6.08 -10.93 -14.97
CA GLU A 130 -5.54 -10.86 -16.34
C GLU A 130 -5.54 -9.43 -16.87
N THR A 131 -6.62 -8.68 -16.64
CA THR A 131 -6.76 -7.29 -17.11
C THR A 131 -5.77 -6.35 -16.43
N VAL A 132 -5.44 -6.59 -15.17
CA VAL A 132 -4.55 -5.70 -14.40
C VAL A 132 -3.07 -6.05 -14.63
N TYR A 133 -2.73 -7.34 -14.66
CA TYR A 133 -1.34 -7.77 -14.70
C TYR A 133 -0.89 -8.23 -16.09
N GLY A 134 -1.73 -8.86 -16.90
CA GLY A 134 -1.39 -9.30 -18.26
C GLY A 134 -0.05 -10.06 -18.33
N SER A 135 0.95 -9.50 -19.01
CA SER A 135 2.30 -10.08 -19.09
C SER A 135 3.05 -10.13 -17.76
N ARG A 136 2.70 -9.25 -16.81
CA ARG A 136 3.30 -9.15 -15.47
C ARG A 136 2.87 -10.27 -14.51
N LEU A 137 1.94 -11.15 -14.91
CA LEU A 137 1.58 -12.33 -14.12
C LEU A 137 2.80 -13.19 -13.77
N THR A 138 3.83 -13.17 -14.62
CA THR A 138 5.09 -13.89 -14.40
C THR A 138 5.92 -13.36 -13.22
N GLU A 139 5.65 -12.14 -12.74
CA GLU A 139 6.29 -11.51 -11.58
C GLU A 139 5.73 -12.06 -10.25
N LEU A 140 4.52 -12.63 -10.25
CA LEU A 140 3.74 -13.00 -9.06
C LEU A 140 4.10 -14.37 -8.47
N LYS A 141 5.36 -14.80 -8.61
CA LYS A 141 5.78 -16.18 -8.34
C LYS A 141 6.26 -16.44 -6.93
N GLU A 142 6.66 -15.41 -6.20
CA GLU A 142 7.24 -15.50 -4.87
C GLU A 142 6.56 -14.48 -3.96
N ALA A 143 6.23 -14.85 -2.73
CA ALA A 143 5.59 -13.94 -1.79
C ALA A 143 6.55 -12.84 -1.31
N VAL A 144 6.04 -11.62 -1.13
CA VAL A 144 6.82 -10.50 -0.56
C VAL A 144 7.11 -10.72 0.93
N TYR A 145 6.12 -11.22 1.66
CA TYR A 145 6.22 -11.65 3.05
C TYR A 145 5.71 -13.07 3.18
N SER A 146 6.32 -13.85 4.06
CA SER A 146 5.87 -15.21 4.33
C SER A 146 4.52 -15.19 5.05
N LYS A 147 3.79 -16.31 4.98
CA LYS A 147 2.53 -16.46 5.69
C LYS A 147 2.70 -16.32 7.19
N GLU A 148 3.77 -16.91 7.72
CA GLU A 148 4.12 -16.87 9.15
C GLU A 148 4.40 -15.44 9.62
N GLU A 149 5.07 -14.61 8.80
CA GLU A 149 5.33 -13.20 9.12
C GLU A 149 4.03 -12.40 9.23
N LEU A 150 3.07 -12.64 8.34
CA LEU A 150 1.79 -11.95 8.34
C LEU A 150 0.87 -12.46 9.46
N ASP A 151 0.82 -13.78 9.68
CA ASP A 151 0.04 -14.40 10.75
C ASP A 151 0.50 -13.91 12.13
N ALA A 152 1.82 -13.83 12.35
CA ALA A 152 2.38 -13.32 13.59
C ALA A 152 2.01 -11.85 13.84
N ALA A 153 1.95 -11.04 12.79
CA ALA A 153 1.58 -9.63 12.89
C ALA A 153 0.06 -9.43 13.10
N LEU A 154 -0.75 -10.29 12.49
CA LEU A 154 -2.21 -10.27 12.63
C LEU A 154 -2.69 -10.84 13.98
N GLY A 155 -1.94 -11.78 14.55
CA GLY A 155 -2.34 -12.53 15.74
C GLY A 155 -3.32 -13.68 15.45
N TYR A 156 -3.51 -14.03 14.18
CA TYR A 156 -4.31 -15.17 13.71
C TYR A 156 -3.80 -15.67 12.36
N THR A 157 -4.22 -16.87 11.96
CA THR A 157 -3.79 -17.51 10.71
C THR A 157 -4.67 -17.06 9.54
N ILE A 158 -4.07 -16.56 8.47
CA ILE A 158 -4.78 -16.23 7.23
C ILE A 158 -5.31 -17.55 6.61
N ALA A 159 -6.60 -17.60 6.28
CA ALA A 159 -7.17 -18.74 5.58
C ALA A 159 -6.57 -18.85 4.17
N ALA A 160 -6.16 -20.06 3.77
CA ALA A 160 -5.64 -20.35 2.43
C ALA A 160 -6.78 -20.71 1.47
#